data_AF-A0AAX6EFU6-F1
#
_entry.id   AF-A0AAX6EFU6-F1
#
_cell.length_a   1.000
_cell.length_b   1.000
_cell.length_c   1.000
_cell.angle_alpha   90.00
_cell.angle_beta   90.00
_cell.angle_gamma   90.00
#
_symmetry.space_group_name_H-M   'P 1'
#
loop_
_entity.id
_entity.type
_entity.pdbx_description
1 polymer ?
#
loop_
_entity_poly.entity_id
_entity_poly.type
_entity_poly.pdbx_seq_one_letter_code
_entity_poly.pdbx_strand_id
1 'polypeptide(L)'
;MTIIPRSLLLPLLRYSHARCISSTPHVRSAGWVDKIKGVFTGKSSSSSSSFSLTNFVDQMDKARSMGMVNVSASFNKQSAILRYLASVDPTGENLKNSHKQDATVHCSCTISEVENALSKYTWAKEAQQKIDKLKEEGKPTPTSLSEVQKLMGSTPVDVGKGGKLGRNSPCSCGSGKKYKRCCGPP
;
A
#
# COMPACT_ATOMS: atom_id res chain seq x y z
N MET A 1 25.82 -2.58 -67.40
CA MET A 1 25.67 -2.59 -65.93
C MET A 1 24.20 -2.77 -65.62
N THR A 2 23.78 -3.99 -65.28
CA THR A 2 22.67 -4.26 -64.35
C THR A 2 22.76 -5.73 -63.98
N ILE A 3 22.92 -5.94 -62.68
CA ILE A 3 23.33 -7.17 -62.02
C ILE A 3 22.06 -7.90 -61.61
N ILE A 4 21.97 -9.18 -61.98
CA ILE A 4 20.96 -10.12 -61.49
C ILE A 4 21.64 -10.98 -60.42
N PRO A 5 21.18 -11.01 -59.15
CA PRO A 5 21.48 -12.11 -58.25
C PRO A 5 20.24 -13.04 -58.22
N ARG A 6 20.28 -14.25 -58.77
CA ARG A 6 20.97 -15.47 -58.29
C ARG A 6 20.47 -15.92 -56.91
N SER A 7 19.31 -16.57 -56.95
CA SER A 7 18.81 -17.51 -55.95
C SER A 7 19.81 -18.65 -55.73
N LEU A 8 20.04 -19.04 -54.46
CA LEU A 8 19.91 -20.42 -53.94
C LEU A 8 20.63 -20.61 -52.57
N LEU A 9 19.83 -21.14 -51.63
CA LEU A 9 20.15 -22.20 -50.64
C LEU A 9 20.90 -21.88 -49.31
N LEU A 10 20.12 -22.08 -48.22
CA LEU A 10 20.41 -22.73 -46.92
C LEU A 10 21.25 -21.97 -45.86
N PRO A 11 21.25 -22.41 -44.56
CA PRO A 11 20.21 -23.05 -43.72
C PRO A 11 20.13 -22.39 -42.30
N LEU A 12 19.46 -23.07 -41.34
CA LEU A 12 19.59 -22.90 -39.86
C LEU A 12 18.77 -21.72 -39.28
N LEU A 13 18.03 -21.78 -38.16
CA LEU A 13 17.91 -22.72 -37.05
C LEU A 13 16.43 -22.76 -36.62
N ARG A 14 15.96 -23.94 -36.21
CA ARG A 14 14.80 -24.08 -35.34
C ARG A 14 15.12 -23.44 -33.99
N TYR A 15 14.67 -22.22 -33.76
CA TYR A 15 14.71 -21.63 -32.42
C TYR A 15 13.49 -22.12 -31.66
N SER A 16 13.68 -23.27 -30.99
CA SER A 16 12.79 -23.72 -29.92
C SER A 16 12.71 -22.62 -28.87
N HIS A 17 11.63 -21.86 -28.85
CA HIS A 17 11.32 -21.00 -27.72
C HIS A 17 11.00 -21.92 -26.55
N ALA A 18 12.02 -22.17 -25.73
CA ALA A 18 11.86 -22.75 -24.41
C ALA A 18 10.73 -21.99 -23.72
N ARG A 19 9.71 -22.73 -23.26
CA ARG A 19 8.76 -22.23 -22.27
C ARG A 19 9.57 -21.94 -21.01
N CYS A 20 10.08 -20.72 -20.89
CA CYS A 20 10.47 -20.18 -19.60
C CYS A 20 9.18 -20.05 -18.80
N ILE A 21 8.91 -21.07 -17.98
CA ILE A 21 8.05 -20.92 -16.82
C ILE A 21 8.73 -19.82 -16.02
N SER A 22 8.28 -18.58 -16.20
CA SER A 22 8.63 -17.50 -15.30
C SER A 22 8.10 -17.93 -13.95
N SER A 23 8.99 -18.43 -13.11
CA SER A 23 8.74 -18.53 -11.68
C SER A 23 8.30 -17.15 -11.28
N THR A 24 7.00 -16.99 -11.06
CA THR A 24 6.44 -15.83 -10.41
C THR A 24 7.29 -15.61 -9.16
N PRO A 25 7.98 -14.47 -9.02
CA PRO A 25 8.56 -14.16 -7.73
C PRO A 25 7.35 -14.03 -6.81
N HIS A 26 7.15 -15.06 -5.97
CA HIS A 26 6.25 -14.99 -4.84
C HIS A 26 6.62 -13.69 -4.12
N VAL A 27 5.69 -12.75 -4.18
CA VAL A 27 5.83 -11.39 -3.71
C VAL A 27 6.29 -11.49 -2.25
N ARG A 28 7.59 -11.26 -2.01
CA ARG A 28 8.20 -11.27 -0.68
C ARG A 28 7.74 -10.00 0.04
N SER A 29 6.47 -9.99 0.45
CA SER A 29 5.88 -8.95 1.29
C SER A 29 6.04 -9.25 2.78
N ALA A 30 6.73 -10.34 3.13
CA ALA A 30 6.87 -10.88 4.49
C ALA A 30 8.09 -10.32 5.28
N GLY A 31 8.68 -9.20 4.88
CA GLY A 31 9.93 -8.70 5.50
C GLY A 31 9.84 -7.34 6.20
N TRP A 32 8.70 -6.64 6.13
CA TRP A 32 8.63 -5.25 6.57
C TRP A 32 8.37 -5.11 8.09
N VAL A 33 7.38 -5.84 8.63
CA VAL A 33 7.02 -5.76 10.07
C VAL A 33 7.97 -6.54 10.99
N ASP A 34 8.52 -7.68 10.55
CA ASP A 34 9.53 -8.42 11.33
C ASP A 34 10.81 -7.59 11.55
N LYS A 35 11.18 -6.75 10.58
CA LYS A 35 12.34 -5.83 10.69
C LYS A 35 12.01 -4.53 11.41
N ILE A 36 10.74 -4.14 11.52
CA ILE A 36 10.30 -2.98 12.33
C ILE A 36 10.23 -3.35 13.82
N LYS A 37 10.04 -4.62 14.17
CA LYS A 37 9.96 -5.07 15.57
C LYS A 37 11.19 -4.64 16.37
N GLY A 38 12.41 -4.75 15.83
CA GLY A 38 13.63 -4.26 16.50
C GLY A 38 13.70 -2.74 16.74
N VAL A 39 12.98 -1.95 15.94
CA VAL A 39 12.89 -0.48 16.08
C VAL A 39 11.72 -0.07 16.99
N PHE A 40 10.67 -0.90 17.08
CA PHE A 40 9.55 -0.72 18.02
C PHE A 40 9.82 -1.29 19.41
N THR A 41 10.69 -2.30 19.55
CA THR A 41 10.95 -2.98 20.83
C THR A 41 12.33 -2.69 21.42
N GLY A 42 13.10 -1.76 20.84
CA GLY A 42 14.45 -1.42 21.28
C GLY A 42 14.53 -0.05 21.94
N LYS A 43 14.22 0.02 23.24
CA LYS A 43 14.54 1.12 24.18
C LYS A 43 13.84 2.46 23.92
N SER A 44 12.51 2.44 24.00
CA SER A 44 11.77 3.56 24.59
C SER A 44 11.00 3.00 25.78
N SER A 45 11.35 3.47 26.97
CA SER A 45 10.59 3.34 28.19
C SER A 45 9.08 3.40 27.94
N SER A 46 8.37 2.39 28.43
CA SER A 46 7.02 2.48 28.98
C SER A 46 6.39 3.87 28.95
N SER A 47 5.55 4.17 27.96
CA SER A 47 4.42 5.09 28.12
C SER A 47 3.55 5.03 26.89
N SER A 48 2.24 5.11 27.08
CA SER A 48 1.18 5.20 26.08
C SER A 48 1.36 6.41 25.16
N SER A 49 2.36 6.41 24.28
CA SER A 49 2.53 7.45 23.28
C SER A 49 1.52 7.22 22.17
N SER A 50 0.45 8.01 22.17
CA SER A 50 -0.62 8.01 21.19
C SER A 50 -0.08 7.88 19.76
N PHE A 51 -0.64 6.96 18.99
CA PHE A 51 -0.31 6.80 17.58
C PHE A 51 -0.76 8.06 16.83
N SER A 52 0.20 8.93 16.50
CA SER A 52 -0.02 10.20 15.83
C SER A 52 0.42 10.15 14.37
N LEU A 53 -0.13 11.05 13.55
CA LEU A 53 0.21 11.19 12.15
C LEU A 53 1.69 11.56 11.97
N THR A 54 2.22 12.42 12.86
CA THR A 54 3.64 12.81 12.88
C THR A 54 4.56 11.62 13.11
N ASN A 55 4.32 10.84 14.17
CA ASN A 55 5.14 9.67 14.51
C ASN A 55 5.08 8.62 13.39
N PHE A 56 3.91 8.46 12.76
CA PHE A 56 3.77 7.56 11.62
C PHE A 56 4.62 7.98 10.42
N VAL A 57 4.65 9.27 10.08
CA VAL A 57 5.50 9.81 8.99
C VAL A 57 6.99 9.64 9.32
N ASP A 58 7.41 9.93 10.55
CA ASP A 58 8.81 9.77 10.98
C ASP A 58 9.25 8.30 10.90
N GLN A 59 8.38 7.37 11.27
CA GLN A 59 8.65 5.94 11.11
C GLN A 59 8.77 5.53 9.64
N MET A 60 7.96 6.10 8.75
CA MET A 60 8.07 5.87 7.31
C MET A 60 9.42 6.36 6.77
N ASP A 61 9.87 7.55 7.17
CA ASP A 61 11.16 8.11 6.75
C ASP A 61 12.35 7.33 7.32
N LYS A 62 12.27 6.90 8.58
CA LYS A 62 13.29 6.06 9.21
C LYS A 62 13.43 4.72 8.47
N ALA A 63 12.32 4.09 8.11
CA ALA A 63 12.32 2.86 7.31
C ALA A 63 12.96 3.06 5.92
N ARG A 64 12.75 4.24 5.31
CA ARG A 64 13.42 4.64 4.07
C ARG A 64 14.94 4.81 4.28
N SER A 65 15.34 5.50 5.33
CA SER A 65 16.76 5.74 5.65
C SER A 65 17.53 4.44 5.87
N MET A 66 16.89 3.45 6.49
CA MET A 66 17.45 2.12 6.70
C MET A 66 17.43 1.21 5.44
N GLY A 67 16.96 1.71 4.29
CA GLY A 67 16.87 0.92 3.05
C GLY A 67 15.94 -0.29 3.14
N MET A 68 14.99 -0.29 4.10
CA MET A 68 14.12 -1.43 4.39
C MET A 68 12.93 -1.55 3.46
N VAL A 69 12.56 -0.48 2.76
CA VAL A 69 11.42 -0.44 1.83
C VAL A 69 11.84 0.09 0.48
N ASN A 70 11.29 -0.49 -0.59
CA ASN A 70 11.47 0.06 -1.93
C ASN A 70 10.66 1.35 -2.04
N VAL A 71 11.35 2.49 -2.10
CA VAL A 71 10.73 3.81 -2.06
C VAL A 71 10.20 4.14 -3.45
N SER A 72 8.98 3.68 -3.74
CA SER A 72 8.29 4.05 -4.97
C SER A 72 7.91 5.53 -4.98
N ALA A 73 7.72 6.11 -6.17
CA ALA A 73 7.22 7.47 -6.32
C ALA A 73 5.88 7.68 -5.58
N SER A 74 5.01 6.66 -5.58
CA SER A 74 3.75 6.66 -4.83
C SER A 74 3.98 6.74 -3.32
N PHE A 75 4.98 6.04 -2.77
CA PHE A 75 5.31 6.11 -1.34
C PHE A 75 5.81 7.49 -0.94
N ASN A 76 6.66 8.11 -1.77
CA ASN A 76 7.13 9.48 -1.53
C ASN A 76 5.97 10.49 -1.51
N LYS A 77 5.05 10.39 -2.47
CA LYS A 77 3.83 11.23 -2.46
C LYS A 77 3.01 11.02 -1.19
N GLN A 78 2.84 9.78 -0.75
CA GLN A 78 2.12 9.48 0.49
C GLN A 78 2.78 10.09 1.72
N SER A 79 4.10 9.99 1.83
CA SER A 79 4.84 10.63 2.93
C SER A 79 4.67 12.15 2.92
N ALA A 80 4.67 12.79 1.75
CA ALA A 80 4.51 14.23 1.61
C ALA A 80 3.10 14.70 2.01
N ILE A 81 2.07 14.00 1.53
CA ILE A 81 0.67 14.25 1.87
C ILE A 81 0.46 14.13 3.38
N LEU A 82 0.90 13.01 3.98
CA LEU A 82 0.73 12.78 5.42
C LEU A 82 1.52 13.80 6.24
N ARG A 83 2.70 14.23 5.80
CA ARG A 83 3.48 15.28 6.48
C ARG A 83 2.75 16.63 6.46
N TYR A 84 2.18 17.01 5.31
CA TYR A 84 1.38 18.23 5.23
C TYR A 84 0.17 18.17 6.16
N LEU A 85 -0.59 17.06 6.12
CA LEU A 85 -1.74 16.86 6.99
C LEU A 85 -1.34 16.86 8.48
N ALA A 86 -0.14 16.38 8.82
CA ALA A 86 0.37 16.37 10.18
C ALA A 86 0.65 17.77 10.71
N SER A 87 1.02 18.70 9.82
CA SER A 87 1.21 20.11 10.18
C SER A 87 -0.11 20.84 10.47
N VAL A 88 -1.22 20.34 9.91
CA VAL A 88 -2.57 20.87 10.16
C VAL A 88 -3.18 20.23 11.40
N ASP A 89 -3.15 18.89 11.47
CA ASP A 89 -3.62 18.11 12.62
C ASP A 89 -2.64 16.95 12.88
N PRO A 90 -1.89 16.98 14.00
CA PRO A 90 -0.93 15.94 14.32
C PRO A 90 -1.57 14.58 14.61
N THR A 91 -2.87 14.52 14.90
CA THR A 91 -3.60 13.29 15.19
C THR A 91 -4.25 12.67 13.95
N GLY A 92 -4.62 13.52 12.99
CA GLY A 92 -5.37 13.14 11.78
C GLY A 92 -6.85 12.82 12.02
N GLU A 93 -7.40 13.13 13.20
CA GLU A 93 -8.78 12.81 13.58
C GLU A 93 -9.76 13.94 13.22
N ASN A 94 -9.30 15.18 13.07
CA ASN A 94 -10.13 16.36 12.79
C ASN A 94 -9.88 16.96 11.40
N LEU A 95 -9.69 16.10 10.39
CA LEU A 95 -9.44 16.53 9.02
C LEU A 95 -10.75 16.80 8.26
N LYS A 96 -11.05 18.08 8.03
CA LYS A 96 -12.17 18.54 7.20
C LYS A 96 -11.82 18.41 5.71
N ASN A 97 -12.86 18.46 4.86
CA ASN A 97 -12.68 18.39 3.40
C ASN A 97 -11.85 19.55 2.85
N SER A 98 -11.88 20.71 3.51
CA SER A 98 -11.01 21.86 3.21
C SER A 98 -9.52 21.49 3.32
N HIS A 99 -9.11 20.90 4.44
CA HIS A 99 -7.70 20.52 4.66
C HIS A 99 -7.22 19.48 3.64
N LYS A 100 -8.12 18.58 3.19
CA LYS A 100 -7.82 17.63 2.12
C LYS A 100 -7.61 18.32 0.78
N GLN A 101 -8.41 19.34 0.45
CA GLN A 101 -8.24 20.14 -0.76
C GLN A 101 -6.96 20.96 -0.69
N ASP A 102 -6.64 21.57 0.43
CA ASP A 102 -5.38 22.33 0.59
C ASP A 102 -4.17 21.41 0.39
N ALA A 103 -4.24 20.17 0.88
CA ALA A 103 -3.21 19.15 0.64
C ALA A 103 -3.05 18.81 -0.86
N THR A 104 -4.14 18.79 -1.64
CA THR A 104 -4.04 18.56 -3.10
C THR A 104 -3.25 19.65 -3.81
N VAL A 105 -3.46 20.91 -3.41
CA VAL A 105 -2.75 22.06 -3.95
C VAL A 105 -1.28 22.03 -3.53
N HIS A 106 -1.00 21.79 -2.25
CA HIS A 106 0.34 21.79 -1.70
C HIS A 106 1.22 20.65 -2.23
N CYS A 107 0.66 19.45 -2.34
CA CYS A 107 1.41 18.25 -2.73
C CYS A 107 1.28 17.89 -4.22
N SER A 108 0.59 18.71 -5.02
CA SER A 108 0.30 18.43 -6.44
C SER A 108 -0.26 17.02 -6.65
N CYS A 109 -1.29 16.68 -5.88
CA CYS A 109 -1.90 15.35 -5.85
C CYS A 109 -3.42 15.42 -5.97
N THR A 110 -4.05 14.28 -6.24
CA THR A 110 -5.52 14.17 -6.33
C THR A 110 -6.15 13.94 -4.96
N ILE A 111 -7.43 14.30 -4.81
CA ILE A 111 -8.19 14.03 -3.57
C ILE A 111 -8.16 12.52 -3.25
N SER A 112 -8.24 11.66 -4.26
CA SER A 112 -8.16 10.21 -4.09
C SER A 112 -6.79 9.74 -3.56
N GLU A 113 -5.68 10.39 -3.93
CA GLU A 113 -4.36 10.09 -3.35
C GLU A 113 -4.29 10.50 -1.88
N VAL A 114 -4.94 11.62 -1.52
CA VAL A 114 -5.04 12.09 -0.13
C VAL A 114 -5.84 11.11 0.71
N GLU A 115 -7.02 10.71 0.23
CA GLU A 115 -7.87 9.73 0.92
C GLU A 115 -7.20 8.36 1.01
N ASN A 116 -6.52 7.91 -0.04
CA ASN A 116 -5.77 6.66 -0.04
C ASN A 116 -4.67 6.65 1.04
N ALA A 117 -3.97 7.77 1.22
CA ALA A 117 -2.95 7.91 2.25
C ALA A 117 -3.55 7.86 3.66
N LEU A 118 -4.65 8.57 3.88
CA LEU A 118 -5.39 8.56 5.15
C LEU A 118 -5.96 7.17 5.47
N SER A 119 -6.56 6.48 4.50
CA SER A 119 -7.04 5.12 4.65
C SER A 119 -5.95 4.14 5.10
N LYS A 120 -4.73 4.29 4.58
CA LYS A 120 -3.57 3.48 4.98
C LYS A 120 -3.11 3.80 6.40
N TYR A 121 -3.11 5.09 6.77
CA TYR A 121 -2.80 5.53 8.13
C TYR A 121 -3.80 4.97 9.14
N THR A 122 -5.10 5.11 8.88
CA THR A 122 -6.16 4.60 9.77
C THR A 122 -6.04 3.08 9.94
N TRP A 123 -5.82 2.34 8.86
CA TRP A 123 -5.60 0.90 8.95
C TRP A 123 -4.38 0.55 9.82
N ALA A 124 -3.27 1.29 9.67
CA ALA A 124 -2.07 1.09 10.49
C ALA A 124 -2.32 1.41 11.97
N LYS A 125 -3.05 2.48 12.27
CA LYS A 125 -3.47 2.86 13.63
C LYS A 125 -4.30 1.75 14.28
N GLU A 126 -5.33 1.27 13.58
CA GLU A 126 -6.20 0.20 14.07
C GLU A 126 -5.44 -1.12 14.24
N ALA A 127 -4.53 -1.45 13.33
CA ALA A 127 -3.69 -2.63 13.44
C ALA A 127 -2.80 -2.54 14.68
N GLN A 128 -2.17 -1.39 14.93
CA GLN A 128 -1.34 -1.17 16.12
C GLN A 128 -2.18 -1.31 17.40
N GLN A 129 -3.36 -0.68 17.45
CA GLN A 129 -4.28 -0.79 18.58
C GLN A 129 -4.70 -2.23 18.87
N LYS A 130 -4.98 -3.04 17.84
CA LYS A 130 -5.29 -4.47 18.03
C LYS A 130 -4.09 -5.26 18.55
N ILE A 131 -2.89 -4.96 18.06
CA ILE A 131 -1.66 -5.61 18.53
C ILE A 131 -1.39 -5.26 20.00
N ASP A 132 -1.55 -3.99 20.36
CA ASP A 132 -1.38 -3.52 21.73
C ASP A 132 -2.40 -4.17 22.66
N LYS A 133 -3.67 -4.27 22.23
CA LYS A 133 -4.71 -5.01 22.97
C LYS A 133 -4.35 -6.49 23.17
N LEU A 134 -3.82 -7.17 22.15
CA LEU A 134 -3.36 -8.56 22.29
C LEU A 134 -2.20 -8.70 23.26
N LYS A 135 -1.30 -7.70 23.30
CA LYS A 135 -0.17 -7.66 24.22
C LYS A 135 -0.63 -7.49 25.67
N GLU A 136 -1.61 -6.61 25.93
CA GLU A 136 -2.22 -6.45 27.26
C GLU A 136 -2.95 -7.72 27.71
N GLU A 137 -3.62 -8.42 26.79
CA GLU A 137 -4.28 -9.71 27.06
C GLU A 137 -3.29 -10.89 27.22
N GLY A 138 -1.98 -10.65 27.12
CA GLY A 138 -0.94 -11.69 27.24
C GLY A 138 -0.91 -12.69 26.09
N LYS A 139 -1.59 -12.41 24.97
CA LYS A 139 -1.64 -13.27 23.78
C LYS A 139 -0.37 -13.10 22.94
N PRO A 140 0.01 -14.12 22.15
CA PRO A 140 1.15 -13.99 21.24
C PRO A 140 0.92 -12.82 20.28
N THR A 141 1.88 -11.90 20.25
CA THR A 141 1.85 -10.77 19.31
C THR A 141 2.19 -11.28 17.92
N PRO A 142 1.46 -10.82 16.88
CA PRO A 142 1.74 -11.23 15.52
C PRO A 142 3.14 -10.75 15.13
N THR A 143 3.95 -11.66 14.59
CA THR A 143 5.34 -11.36 14.21
C THR A 143 5.44 -10.93 12.75
N SER A 144 4.55 -11.49 11.91
CA SER A 144 4.60 -11.30 10.47
C SER A 144 3.44 -10.46 9.93
N LEU A 145 3.67 -9.83 8.78
CA LEU A 145 2.65 -9.02 8.08
C LEU A 145 1.41 -9.85 7.73
N SER A 146 1.62 -11.10 7.34
CA SER A 146 0.54 -12.00 6.96
C SER A 146 -0.36 -12.33 8.15
N GLU A 147 0.19 -12.39 9.36
CA GLU A 147 -0.57 -12.60 10.58
C GLU A 147 -1.37 -11.35 10.96
N VAL A 148 -0.76 -10.17 10.86
CA VAL A 148 -1.46 -8.89 11.04
C VAL A 148 -2.61 -8.73 10.04
N GLN A 149 -2.41 -9.10 8.77
CA GLN A 149 -3.46 -9.08 7.75
C GLN A 149 -4.62 -10.04 8.08
N LYS A 150 -4.32 -11.25 8.57
CA LYS A 150 -5.34 -12.20 9.02
C LYS A 150 -6.12 -11.66 10.21
N LEU A 151 -5.44 -11.03 11.17
CA LEU A 151 -6.06 -10.40 12.34
C LEU A 151 -6.97 -9.22 11.96
N MET A 152 -6.55 -8.43 10.97
CA MET A 152 -7.32 -7.29 10.48
C MET A 152 -8.41 -7.67 9.46
N GLY A 153 -8.35 -8.87 8.88
CA GLY A 153 -9.24 -9.33 7.82
C GLY A 153 -9.12 -8.53 6.51
N SER A 154 -8.11 -7.68 6.37
CA SER A 154 -7.95 -6.71 5.28
C SER A 154 -6.48 -6.37 5.08
N THR A 155 -6.15 -5.75 3.93
CA THR A 155 -4.80 -5.28 3.64
C THR A 155 -4.77 -3.76 3.49
N PRO A 156 -3.64 -3.07 3.78
CA PRO A 156 -3.55 -1.61 3.62
C PRO A 156 -3.82 -1.15 2.17
N VAL A 157 -3.58 -2.02 1.20
CA VAL A 157 -3.84 -1.76 -0.23
C VAL A 157 -5.33 -1.86 -0.55
N ASP A 158 -6.05 -2.75 0.13
CA ASP A 158 -7.49 -2.95 -0.03
C ASP A 158 -8.27 -1.75 0.52
N VAL A 159 -7.88 -1.24 1.70
CA VAL A 159 -8.56 -0.11 2.35
C VAL A 159 -8.38 1.20 1.57
N GLY A 160 -7.18 1.45 1.03
CA GLY A 160 -6.93 2.68 0.27
C GLY A 160 -7.53 2.67 -1.15
N LYS A 161 -7.67 1.50 -1.77
CA LYS A 161 -8.35 1.38 -3.07
C LYS A 161 -9.82 1.20 -2.77
N GLY A 162 -10.48 2.27 -2.28
CA GLY A 162 -11.90 2.31 -1.89
C GLY A 162 -12.66 1.23 -2.63
N GLY A 163 -12.94 0.15 -1.88
CA GLY A 163 -12.94 -1.23 -2.37
C GLY A 163 -13.34 -1.32 -3.83
N LYS A 164 -12.48 -1.89 -4.68
CA LYS A 164 -12.89 -2.27 -6.05
C LYS A 164 -14.15 -3.10 -5.90
N LEU A 165 -15.33 -2.47 -6.02
CA LEU A 165 -16.62 -3.14 -5.96
C LEU A 165 -16.49 -4.27 -6.96
N GLY A 166 -16.51 -5.50 -6.45
CA GLY A 166 -16.33 -6.66 -7.31
C GLY A 166 -17.31 -6.53 -8.44
N ARG A 167 -16.91 -6.83 -9.69
CA ARG A 167 -17.82 -6.76 -10.85
C ARG A 167 -19.16 -7.48 -10.58
N ASN A 168 -19.17 -8.48 -9.69
CA ASN A 168 -20.36 -9.20 -9.27
C ASN A 168 -21.06 -8.71 -7.98
N SER A 169 -20.51 -7.75 -7.23
CA SER A 169 -21.13 -7.20 -6.01
C SER A 169 -22.40 -6.42 -6.33
N PRO A 170 -23.38 -6.32 -5.40
CA PRO A 170 -24.57 -5.49 -5.59
C PRO A 170 -24.16 -4.03 -5.83
N CYS A 171 -24.85 -3.37 -6.76
CA CYS A 171 -24.56 -1.99 -7.12
C CYS A 171 -25.03 -1.04 -6.01
N SER A 172 -24.15 -0.13 -5.60
CA SER A 172 -24.42 0.88 -4.56
C SER A 172 -25.46 1.93 -4.94
N CYS A 173 -25.90 1.98 -6.21
CA CYS A 173 -26.93 2.92 -6.67
C CYS A 173 -28.37 2.47 -6.35
N GLY A 174 -28.56 1.40 -5.56
CA GLY A 174 -29.89 0.92 -5.16
C GLY A 174 -30.68 0.18 -6.24
N SER A 175 -30.07 -0.15 -7.39
CA SER A 175 -30.76 -0.80 -8.52
C SER A 175 -31.01 -2.30 -8.34
N GLY A 176 -30.43 -2.92 -7.30
CA GLY A 176 -30.45 -4.38 -7.09
C GLY A 176 -29.62 -5.18 -8.12
N LYS A 177 -28.99 -4.54 -9.10
CA LYS A 177 -28.17 -5.19 -10.13
C LYS A 177 -26.73 -5.36 -9.67
N LYS A 178 -25.99 -6.31 -10.26
CA LYS A 178 -24.53 -6.45 -10.04
C LYS A 178 -23.79 -5.23 -10.60
N TYR A 179 -22.73 -4.77 -9.96
CA TYR A 179 -21.96 -3.58 -10.32
C TYR A 179 -21.56 -3.57 -11.81
N LYS A 180 -21.07 -4.69 -12.36
CA LYS A 180 -20.72 -4.82 -13.79
C LYS A 180 -21.87 -4.66 -14.78
N ARG A 181 -23.12 -4.76 -14.34
CA ARG A 181 -24.33 -4.63 -15.16
C ARG A 181 -25.10 -3.35 -14.87
N CYS A 182 -24.51 -2.42 -14.13
CA CYS A 182 -25.17 -1.19 -13.70
C CYS A 182 -24.24 0.01 -13.85
N CYS A 183 -23.39 0.28 -12.85
CA CYS A 183 -22.49 1.44 -12.85
C CYS A 183 -21.04 1.08 -13.22
N GLY A 184 -20.75 -0.20 -13.46
CA GLY A 184 -19.45 -0.66 -13.92
C GLY A 184 -19.25 -0.37 -15.42
N PRO A 185 -17.99 -0.20 -15.87
CA PRO A 185 -17.68 -0.02 -17.29
C PRO A 185 -18.10 -1.25 -18.12
N PRO A 186 -18.54 -1.05 -19.38
CA PRO A 186 -18.95 -2.13 -20.29
C PRO A 186 -17.84 -3.18 -20.46
#